data_AF-A0A946QYD9-F1
#
_entry.id   AF-A0A946QYD9-F1
#
_cell.length_a   1.000
_cell.length_b   1.000
_cell.length_c   1.000
_cell.angle_alpha   90.00
_cell.angle_beta   90.00
_cell.angle_gamma   90.00
#
_symmetry.space_group_name_H-M   'P 1'
#
loop_
_entity.id
_entity.type
_entity.pdbx_description
1 polymer ?
#
loop_
_entity_poly.entity_id
_entity_poly.type
_entity_poly.pdbx_seq_one_letter_code
_entity_poly.pdbx_strand_id
1 'polypeptide(L)'
;MIAPVTGLLDKWIPDATEKQKIAYELSTLSERHAQELAVAQIELNKAEAQGNWFQSSWRPATGWVCVLGFAVNFLISPLAAGFGIDIPQADTSVMMPVLMGLLGLGGLRSAERIKGVGK
;
A
#
# COMPACT_ATOMS: atom_id res chain seq x y z
N MET A 1 -5.10 -12.74 -9.18
CA MET A 1 -5.61 -14.12 -9.06
C MET A 1 -6.98 -14.18 -9.74
N ILE A 2 -7.15 -15.07 -10.72
CA ILE A 2 -8.28 -15.12 -11.68
C ILE A 2 -9.34 -16.17 -11.24
N ALA A 3 -9.39 -16.50 -9.95
CA ALA A 3 -10.21 -17.60 -9.42
C ALA A 3 -11.74 -17.48 -9.68
N PRO A 4 -12.37 -16.29 -9.67
CA PRO A 4 -13.83 -16.21 -9.86
C PRO A 4 -14.29 -16.34 -11.32
N VAL A 5 -13.39 -16.15 -12.31
CA VAL A 5 -13.79 -16.07 -13.72
C VAL A 5 -13.65 -17.42 -14.43
N THR A 6 -12.75 -18.28 -13.97
CA THR A 6 -12.56 -19.63 -14.53
C THR A 6 -13.80 -20.52 -14.41
N GLY A 7 -14.55 -20.39 -13.31
CA GLY A 7 -15.79 -21.16 -13.09
C GLY A 7 -16.98 -20.69 -13.94
N LEU A 8 -16.96 -19.44 -14.43
CA LEU A 8 -17.97 -18.91 -15.35
C LEU A 8 -17.69 -19.31 -16.81
N LEU A 9 -16.41 -19.44 -17.17
CA LEU A 9 -15.96 -19.86 -18.50
C LEU A 9 -16.29 -21.33 -18.79
N ASP A 10 -16.29 -22.21 -17.79
CA ASP A 10 -16.60 -23.64 -17.94
C ASP A 10 -18.06 -23.94 -18.34
N LYS A 11 -18.98 -23.00 -18.13
CA LYS A 11 -20.41 -23.21 -18.42
C LYS A 11 -20.80 -22.87 -19.85
N TRP A 12 -19.97 -22.13 -20.59
CA TRP A 12 -20.34 -21.55 -21.89
C TRP A 12 -19.34 -21.77 -23.03
N ILE A 13 -18.13 -22.27 -22.78
CA ILE A 13 -17.10 -22.43 -23.84
C ILE A 13 -16.48 -23.84 -23.76
N PRO A 14 -16.80 -24.75 -24.71
CA PRO A 14 -16.29 -26.12 -24.72
C PRO A 14 -14.86 -26.28 -25.30
N ASP A 15 -14.25 -25.25 -25.90
CA ASP A 15 -12.94 -25.36 -26.56
C ASP A 15 -11.77 -24.84 -25.68
N ALA A 16 -10.84 -25.74 -25.35
CA ALA A 16 -9.70 -25.46 -24.46
C ALA A 16 -8.75 -24.38 -25.00
N THR A 17 -8.68 -24.22 -26.32
CA THR A 17 -7.77 -23.26 -26.99
C THR A 17 -8.31 -21.83 -26.84
N GLU A 18 -9.61 -21.66 -26.97
CA GLU A 18 -10.29 -20.36 -26.83
C GLU A 18 -10.30 -19.92 -25.37
N LYS A 19 -10.46 -20.86 -24.42
CA LYS A 19 -10.33 -20.62 -22.98
C LYS A 19 -8.95 -20.11 -22.58
N GLN A 20 -7.88 -20.69 -23.13
CA GLN A 20 -6.50 -20.24 -22.85
C GLN A 20 -6.26 -18.83 -23.42
N LYS A 21 -6.79 -18.54 -24.61
CA LYS A 21 -6.68 -17.21 -25.23
C LYS A 21 -7.43 -16.16 -24.42
N ILE A 22 -8.66 -16.44 -23.99
CA ILE A 22 -9.46 -15.53 -23.14
C ILE A 22 -8.81 -15.37 -21.76
N ALA A 23 -8.28 -16.43 -21.16
CA ALA A 23 -7.57 -16.33 -19.88
C ALA A 23 -6.30 -15.46 -20.00
N TYR A 24 -5.58 -15.56 -21.12
CA TYR A 24 -4.41 -14.73 -21.41
C TYR A 24 -4.80 -13.27 -21.71
N GLU A 25 -5.84 -13.04 -22.50
CA GLU A 25 -6.39 -11.69 -22.74
C GLU A 25 -6.89 -11.07 -21.43
N LEU A 26 -7.52 -11.85 -20.55
CA LEU A 26 -7.97 -11.37 -19.25
C LEU A 26 -6.82 -11.10 -18.28
N SER A 27 -5.77 -11.92 -18.27
CA SER A 27 -4.59 -11.66 -17.44
C SER A 27 -3.85 -10.41 -17.92
N THR A 28 -3.71 -10.24 -19.24
CA THR A 28 -3.06 -9.05 -19.83
C THR A 28 -3.89 -7.79 -19.65
N LEU A 29 -5.23 -7.88 -19.73
CA LEU A 29 -6.13 -6.76 -19.38
C LEU A 29 -6.05 -6.40 -17.90
N SER A 30 -6.04 -7.42 -17.02
CA SER A 30 -5.92 -7.20 -15.57
C SER A 30 -4.60 -6.53 -15.20
N GLU A 31 -3.48 -6.96 -15.81
CA GLU A 31 -2.18 -6.34 -15.63
C GLU A 31 -2.14 -4.93 -16.20
N ARG A 32 -2.72 -4.69 -17.39
CA ARG A 32 -2.83 -3.35 -17.98
C ARG A 32 -3.62 -2.39 -17.10
N HIS A 33 -4.78 -2.80 -16.58
CA HIS A 33 -5.57 -1.97 -15.68
C HIS A 33 -4.85 -1.70 -14.35
N ALA A 34 -4.17 -2.70 -13.78
CA ALA A 34 -3.35 -2.49 -12.58
C ALA A 34 -2.21 -1.51 -12.84
N GLN A 35 -1.58 -1.59 -14.03
CA GLN A 35 -0.52 -0.68 -14.44
C GLN A 35 -1.03 0.74 -14.71
N GLU A 36 -2.18 0.89 -15.37
CA GLU A 36 -2.84 2.19 -15.58
C GLU A 36 -3.21 2.86 -14.26
N LEU A 37 -3.77 2.11 -13.30
CA LEU A 37 -4.05 2.60 -11.95
C LEU A 37 -2.78 3.04 -11.23
N ALA A 38 -1.69 2.27 -11.33
CA ALA A 38 -0.41 2.65 -10.75
C ALA A 38 0.15 3.93 -11.38
N VAL A 39 0.06 4.07 -12.71
CA VAL A 39 0.51 5.27 -13.43
C VAL A 39 -0.34 6.49 -13.04
N ALA A 40 -1.66 6.37 -13.00
CA ALA A 40 -2.56 7.44 -12.56
C ALA A 40 -2.26 7.87 -11.12
N GLN A 41 -1.98 6.92 -10.22
CA GLN A 41 -1.56 7.21 -8.85
C GLN A 41 -0.22 7.96 -8.83
N ILE A 42 0.75 7.59 -9.67
CA ILE A 42 2.05 8.28 -9.78
C ILE A 42 1.89 9.71 -10.29
N GLU A 43 1.03 9.94 -11.28
CA GLU A 43 0.73 11.27 -11.83
C GLU A 43 0.08 12.16 -10.79
N LEU A 44 -0.92 11.64 -10.07
CA LEU A 44 -1.52 12.33 -8.92
C LEU A 44 -0.45 12.67 -7.87
N ASN A 45 0.41 11.71 -7.52
CA ASN A 45 1.48 11.94 -6.55
C ASN A 45 2.48 13.01 -7.00
N LYS A 46 2.79 13.08 -8.31
CA LYS A 46 3.67 14.10 -8.89
C LYS A 46 3.00 15.47 -8.87
N ALA A 47 1.71 15.55 -9.19
CA ALA A 47 0.93 16.78 -9.12
C ALA A 47 0.82 17.29 -7.66
N GLU A 48 0.55 16.39 -6.70
CA GLU A 48 0.53 16.71 -5.27
C GLU A 48 1.90 17.17 -4.76
N ALA A 49 2.99 16.60 -5.28
CA ALA A 49 4.36 16.95 -4.89
C ALA A 49 4.86 18.29 -5.44
N GLN A 50 4.23 18.81 -6.51
CA GLN A 50 4.55 20.13 -7.09
C GLN A 50 3.94 21.29 -6.29
N GLY A 51 3.07 21.00 -5.32
CA GLY A 51 2.42 21.99 -4.47
C GLY A 51 3.29 22.54 -3.34
N ASN A 52 2.67 23.33 -2.45
CA ASN A 52 3.33 23.93 -1.30
C ASN A 52 3.97 22.86 -0.39
N TRP A 53 4.99 23.25 0.40
CA TRP A 53 5.72 22.35 1.32
C TRP A 53 4.81 21.50 2.22
N PHE A 54 3.64 22.01 2.60
CA PHE A 54 2.64 21.28 3.38
C PHE A 54 1.96 20.14 2.60
N GLN A 55 1.70 20.34 1.30
CA GLN A 55 1.14 19.31 0.39
C GLN A 55 2.17 18.24 0.02
N SER A 56 3.46 18.58 -0.10
CA SER A 56 4.48 17.56 -0.38
C SER A 56 4.88 16.75 0.86
N SER A 57 4.66 17.29 2.06
CA SER A 57 5.12 16.68 3.33
C SER A 57 4.07 15.91 4.12
N TRP A 58 2.80 15.89 3.71
CA TRP A 58 1.74 15.24 4.52
C TRP A 58 1.96 13.72 4.67
N ARG A 59 2.44 13.03 3.62
CA ARG A 59 2.73 11.58 3.68
C ARG A 59 3.85 11.25 4.68
N PRO A 60 5.03 11.93 4.61
CA PRO A 60 6.02 11.83 5.67
C PRO A 60 5.43 12.16 7.04
N ALA A 61 4.68 13.26 7.19
CA ALA A 61 4.10 13.68 8.46
C ALA A 61 3.24 12.59 9.11
N THR A 62 2.37 11.93 8.35
CA THR A 62 1.58 10.80 8.85
C THR A 62 2.46 9.63 9.29
N GLY A 63 3.54 9.36 8.55
CA GLY A 63 4.55 8.37 8.94
C GLY A 63 5.25 8.71 10.26
N TRP A 64 5.68 9.97 10.45
CA TRP A 64 6.30 10.44 11.70
C TRP A 64 5.35 10.29 12.89
N VAL A 65 4.07 10.64 12.73
CA VAL A 65 3.05 10.47 13.78
C VAL A 65 2.86 9.01 14.14
N CYS A 66 2.81 8.11 13.15
CA CYS A 66 2.78 6.66 13.39
C CYS A 66 4.01 6.21 14.20
N VAL A 67 5.22 6.54 13.74
CA VAL A 67 6.47 6.15 14.43
C VAL A 67 6.52 6.68 15.85
N LEU A 68 6.12 7.93 16.09
CA LEU A 68 6.04 8.51 17.44
C LEU A 68 5.02 7.79 18.31
N GLY A 69 3.85 7.42 17.78
CA GLY A 69 2.86 6.63 18.52
C GLY A 69 3.39 5.26 18.94
N PHE A 70 4.13 4.57 18.05
CA PHE A 70 4.80 3.32 18.40
C PHE A 70 5.92 3.53 19.44
N ALA A 71 6.68 4.62 19.34
CA ALA A 71 7.69 4.96 20.33
C ALA A 71 7.06 5.21 21.72
N VAL A 72 5.92 5.91 21.79
CA VAL A 72 5.20 6.12 23.06
C VAL A 72 4.74 4.79 23.66
N ASN A 73 4.11 3.94 22.87
CA ASN A 73 3.57 2.67 23.36
C ASN A 73 4.65 1.65 23.76
N PHE A 74 5.64 1.44 22.90
CA PHE A 74 6.58 0.32 23.04
C PHE A 74 7.93 0.70 23.65
N LEU A 75 8.24 1.99 23.78
CA LEU A 75 9.50 2.45 24.37
C LEU A 75 9.26 3.35 25.59
N ILE A 76 8.52 4.44 25.43
CA ILE A 76 8.36 5.45 26.49
C ILE A 76 7.50 4.91 27.63
N SER A 77 6.37 4.28 27.34
CA SER A 77 5.50 3.73 28.38
C SER A 77 6.13 2.65 29.26
N PRO A 78 6.83 1.62 28.73
CA PRO A 78 7.48 0.64 29.61
C PRO A 78 8.61 1.26 30.43
N LEU A 79 9.32 2.25 29.90
CA LEU A 79 10.33 3.01 30.67
C LEU A 79 9.68 3.86 31.78
N ALA A 80 8.59 4.56 31.47
CA ALA A 80 7.85 5.40 32.41
C ALA A 80 7.14 4.59 33.51
N ALA A 81 6.65 3.40 33.19
CA ALA A 81 6.09 2.46 34.17
C ALA A 81 7.13 2.07 35.23
N GLY A 82 8.42 1.95 34.85
CA GLY A 82 9.53 1.75 35.79
C GLY A 82 9.72 2.88 36.81
N PHE A 83 9.20 4.07 36.52
CA PHE A 83 9.21 5.25 37.40
C PHE A 83 7.83 5.50 38.06
N GLY A 84 6.86 4.59 37.91
CA GLY A 84 5.51 4.74 38.46
C GLY A 84 4.62 5.75 37.74
N ILE A 85 4.98 6.13 36.51
CA ILE A 85 4.17 7.02 35.66
C ILE A 85 3.40 6.17 34.66
N ASP A 86 2.07 6.15 34.81
CA ASP A 86 1.18 5.51 33.84
C ASP A 86 0.93 6.42 32.64
N ILE A 87 1.44 6.01 31.49
CA ILE A 87 1.20 6.69 30.20
C ILE A 87 0.10 5.92 29.46
N PRO A 88 -1.02 6.59 29.11
CA PRO A 88 -2.09 5.95 28.37
C PRO A 88 -1.59 5.46 27.01
N GLN A 89 -1.79 4.17 26.75
CA GLN A 89 -1.41 3.54 25.49
C GLN A 89 -2.31 4.02 24.36
N ALA A 90 -1.71 4.41 23.24
CA ALA A 90 -2.44 4.64 22.00
C ALA A 90 -2.96 3.30 21.45
N ASP A 91 -4.20 3.29 20.96
CA ASP A 91 -4.80 2.08 20.38
C ASP A 91 -4.10 1.72 19.07
N THR A 92 -3.43 0.57 19.05
CA THR A 92 -2.71 0.10 17.86
C THR A 92 -3.66 -0.35 16.75
N SER A 93 -4.92 -0.64 17.04
CA SER A 93 -5.91 -1.09 16.05
C SER A 93 -6.28 0.02 15.05
N VAL A 94 -6.25 1.29 15.47
CA VAL A 94 -6.45 2.45 14.59
C VAL A 94 -5.18 2.86 13.85
N MET A 95 -4.01 2.45 14.34
CA MET A 95 -2.71 2.76 13.72
C MET A 95 -2.32 1.77 12.63
N MET A 96 -2.70 0.49 12.75
CA MET A 96 -2.36 -0.57 11.80
C MET A 96 -2.85 -0.32 10.36
N PRO A 97 -4.08 0.16 10.12
CA PRO A 97 -4.55 0.49 8.78
C PRO A 97 -3.73 1.62 8.13
N VAL A 98 -3.36 2.64 8.91
CA VAL A 98 -2.55 3.77 8.45
C VAL A 98 -1.14 3.31 8.11
N LEU A 99 -0.52 2.49 8.98
CA LEU A 99 0.78 1.89 8.71
C LEU A 99 0.75 0.99 7.47
N MET A 100 -0.22 0.09 7.33
CA MET A 100 -0.31 -0.82 6.19
C MET A 100 -0.56 -0.05 4.88
N GLY A 101 -1.36 1.02 4.90
CA GLY A 101 -1.52 1.91 3.76
C GLY A 101 -0.23 2.62 3.37
N LEU A 102 0.55 3.10 4.36
CA LEU A 102 1.82 3.79 4.12
C LEU A 102 2.97 2.84 3.74
N LEU A 103 3.06 1.65 4.35
CA LEU A 103 4.04 0.60 4.02
C LEU A 103 3.72 -0.10 2.70
N GLY A 104 2.45 -0.25 2.34
CA GLY A 104 2.04 -0.82 1.05
C GLY A 104 2.54 0.03 -0.13
N LEU A 105 2.47 1.36 0.00
CA LEU A 105 2.99 2.29 -1.02
C LEU A 105 4.49 2.61 -0.82
N GLY A 106 4.96 2.69 0.43
CA GLY A 106 6.36 2.95 0.77
C GLY A 106 7.29 1.77 0.49
N GLY A 107 6.79 0.54 0.61
CA GLY A 107 7.50 -0.69 0.26
C GLY A 107 7.71 -0.81 -1.25
N LEU A 108 6.72 -0.42 -2.06
CA LEU A 108 6.86 -0.36 -3.52
C LEU A 108 7.91 0.69 -3.93
N ARG A 109 7.90 1.89 -3.35
CA ARG A 109 8.96 2.89 -3.60
C ARG A 109 10.34 2.47 -3.10
N SER A 110 10.41 1.77 -1.99
CA SER A 110 11.68 1.22 -1.47
C SER A 110 12.21 0.12 -2.39
N ALA A 111 11.33 -0.73 -2.92
CA ALA A 111 11.66 -1.73 -3.93
C ALA A 111 12.09 -1.09 -5.26
N GLU A 112 11.45 -0.01 -5.70
CA GLU A 112 11.85 0.77 -6.88
C GLU A 112 13.25 1.40 -6.71
N ARG A 113 13.57 1.90 -5.50
CA ARG A 113 14.91 2.41 -5.16
C ARG A 113 15.97 1.32 -5.13
N ILE A 114 15.66 0.16 -4.56
CA ILE A 114 16.57 -1.01 -4.55
C ILE A 114 16.82 -1.51 -5.98
N LYS A 115 15.81 -1.44 -6.85
CA LYS A 115 15.92 -1.77 -8.28
C LYS A 115 16.54 -0.65 -9.13
N GLY A 116 16.91 0.49 -8.54
CA GLY A 116 17.56 1.60 -9.23
C GLY A 116 16.65 2.41 -10.17
N VAL A 117 15.33 2.23 -10.10
CA VAL A 117 14.37 2.87 -11.03
C VAL A 117 13.88 4.24 -10.52
N GLY A 118 14.10 4.58 -9.25
CA GLY A 118 13.74 5.87 -8.68
C GLY A 118 14.91 6.55 -7.97
N LYS A 119 15.61 7.46 -8.66
CA LYS A 119 16.42 8.50 -8.00
C LYS A 119 15.48 9.55 -7.41
#